data_AF-A0A4Y8M1U5-F1
#
_entry.id   AF-A0A4Y8M1U5-F1
#
_cell.length_a   1.000
_cell.length_b   1.000
_cell.length_c   1.000
_cell.angle_alpha   90.00
_cell.angle_beta   90.00
_cell.angle_gamma   90.00
#
_symmetry.space_group_name_H-M   'P 1'
#
loop_
_entity.id
_entity.type
_entity.pdbx_description
1 polymer ?
#
loop_
_entity_poly.entity_id
_entity_poly.type
_entity_poly.pdbx_seq_one_letter_code
_entity_poly.pdbx_strand_id
1 'polypeptide(L)'
;MLPLAYLEWSESLGRVEQHLLDAYVSREELFLRKLVNATVIRNRMFEHSSNESESNRRHAVYVKPFREFDIATYGTAIWKHAFEFCDISDSLEAVFCIWHNGDFVAEPMTFGLLEPMDIAQLLLDHYLIEMGKTYEVLYTVLDNERKKVLFFLKEVMD
;
A
#
# COMPACT_ATOMS: atom_id res chain seq x y z
N MET A 1 -1.77 -20.79 5.69
CA MET A 1 -2.63 -19.59 5.54
C MET A 1 -3.03 -19.10 6.92
N LEU A 2 -3.00 -17.79 7.15
CA LEU A 2 -3.29 -17.12 8.42
C LEU A 2 -4.54 -16.24 8.23
N PRO A 3 -5.48 -16.21 9.19
CA PRO A 3 -6.64 -15.34 9.10
C PRO A 3 -6.25 -13.88 9.37
N LEU A 4 -6.74 -12.98 8.51
CA LEU A 4 -6.52 -11.54 8.53
C LEU A 4 -7.86 -10.83 8.37
N ALA A 5 -8.15 -9.88 9.25
CA ALA A 5 -9.29 -8.99 9.16
C ALA A 5 -8.86 -7.54 8.89
N TYR A 6 -9.61 -6.82 8.05
CA TYR A 6 -9.52 -5.37 7.93
C TYR A 6 -10.72 -4.74 8.63
N LEU A 7 -10.44 -3.86 9.58
CA LEU A 7 -11.44 -3.25 10.49
C LEU A 7 -11.38 -1.74 10.36
N GLU A 8 -12.50 -1.10 10.06
CA GLU A 8 -12.60 0.36 10.08
C GLU A 8 -12.64 0.84 11.54
N TRP A 9 -11.64 1.62 11.94
CA TRP A 9 -11.49 2.16 13.27
C TRP A 9 -11.88 3.64 13.31
N SER A 10 -12.71 4.00 14.27
CA SER A 10 -13.05 5.39 14.55
C SER A 10 -12.29 5.90 15.76
N GLU A 11 -11.36 6.82 15.52
CA GLU A 11 -10.62 7.49 16.59
C GLU A 11 -11.54 8.31 17.51
N SER A 12 -12.60 8.91 16.95
CA SER A 12 -13.52 9.73 17.74
C SER A 12 -14.40 8.90 18.67
N LEU A 13 -14.72 7.66 18.28
CA LEU A 13 -15.54 6.75 19.08
C LEU A 13 -14.71 5.74 19.88
N GLY A 14 -13.42 5.61 19.59
CA GLY A 14 -12.51 4.64 20.22
C GLY A 14 -12.94 3.19 20.01
N ARG A 15 -13.53 2.87 18.85
CA ARG A 15 -14.04 1.52 18.53
C ARG A 15 -14.04 1.22 17.05
N VAL A 16 -14.14 -0.06 16.72
CA VAL A 16 -14.42 -0.55 15.36
C VAL A 16 -15.83 -0.12 14.95
N GLU A 17 -15.94 0.56 13.82
CA GLU A 17 -17.22 0.92 13.20
C GLU A 17 -17.71 -0.14 12.23
N GLN A 18 -16.80 -0.70 11.43
CA GLN A 18 -17.16 -1.64 10.38
C GLN A 18 -16.11 -2.75 10.20
N HIS A 19 -16.60 -3.96 9.91
CA HIS A 19 -15.77 -5.05 9.39
C HIS A 19 -15.75 -4.98 7.86
N LEU A 20 -14.57 -4.76 7.27
CA LEU A 20 -14.46 -4.48 5.83
C LEU A 20 -14.17 -5.73 5.00
N LEU A 21 -13.23 -6.56 5.46
CA LEU A 21 -12.74 -7.72 4.71
C LEU A 21 -12.18 -8.78 5.67
N ASP A 22 -12.49 -10.04 5.38
CA ASP A 22 -11.78 -11.21 5.91
C ASP A 22 -10.97 -11.85 4.80
N ALA A 23 -9.73 -12.26 5.11
CA ALA A 23 -8.87 -12.97 4.19
C ALA A 23 -8.11 -14.08 4.92
N TYR A 24 -7.73 -15.10 4.16
CA TYR A 24 -6.71 -16.07 4.55
C TYR A 24 -5.50 -15.82 3.66
N VAL A 25 -4.34 -15.54 4.27
CA VAL A 25 -3.15 -15.07 3.54
C VAL A 25 -1.92 -15.91 3.90
N SER A 26 -0.90 -15.92 3.04
CA SER A 26 0.40 -16.52 3.39
C SER A 26 1.09 -15.70 4.49
N ARG A 27 2.21 -16.20 5.05
CA ARG A 27 3.00 -15.39 5.98
C ARG A 27 3.67 -14.22 5.27
N GLU A 28 4.21 -14.40 4.06
CA GLU A 28 4.83 -13.30 3.32
C GLU A 28 3.79 -12.23 2.96
N GLU A 29 2.63 -12.65 2.49
CA GLU A 29 1.54 -11.75 2.13
C GLU A 29 1.01 -10.99 3.35
N LEU A 30 0.93 -11.63 4.53
CA LEU A 30 0.57 -10.96 5.77
C LEU A 30 1.55 -9.83 6.11
N PHE A 31 2.86 -10.07 5.95
CA PHE A 31 3.88 -9.06 6.21
C PHE A 31 3.72 -7.87 5.27
N LEU A 32 3.65 -8.13 3.96
CA LEU A 32 3.44 -7.12 2.95
C LEU A 32 2.19 -6.28 3.23
N ARG A 33 1.06 -6.94 3.49
CA ARG A 33 -0.22 -6.28 3.79
C ARG A 33 -0.15 -5.37 5.01
N LYS A 34 0.73 -5.64 5.98
CA LYS A 34 0.89 -4.80 7.18
C LYS A 34 1.89 -3.66 6.98
N LEU A 35 2.72 -3.70 5.95
CA LEU A 35 3.77 -2.71 5.71
C LEU A 35 3.31 -1.56 4.82
N VAL A 36 2.29 -1.76 3.98
CA VAL A 36 1.74 -0.69 3.14
C VAL A 36 1.07 0.39 3.97
N ASN A 37 1.04 1.63 3.46
CA ASN A 37 0.36 2.73 4.13
C ASN A 37 -1.16 2.65 3.98
N ALA A 38 -1.65 2.15 2.85
CA ALA A 38 -3.07 2.03 2.57
C ALA A 38 -3.43 0.77 1.80
N THR A 39 -4.72 0.43 1.81
CA THR A 39 -5.28 -0.64 1.00
C THR A 39 -6.57 -0.19 0.33
N VAL A 40 -6.75 -0.60 -0.93
CA VAL A 40 -8.03 -0.49 -1.63
C VAL A 40 -8.87 -1.73 -1.34
N ILE A 41 -10.09 -1.51 -0.85
CA ILE A 41 -11.09 -2.54 -0.56
C ILE A 41 -12.41 -2.10 -1.19
N ARG A 42 -12.96 -2.89 -2.12
CA ARG A 42 -14.25 -2.59 -2.80
C ARG A 42 -14.27 -1.18 -3.41
N ASN A 43 -13.22 -0.85 -4.15
CA ASN A 43 -13.05 0.46 -4.81
C ASN A 43 -13.08 1.67 -3.85
N ARG A 44 -12.70 1.48 -2.59
CA ARG A 44 -12.48 2.55 -1.60
C ARG A 44 -11.10 2.40 -1.01
N MET A 45 -10.38 3.50 -0.84
CA MET A 45 -9.06 3.50 -0.22
C MET A 45 -9.17 3.75 1.28
N PHE A 46 -8.45 2.94 2.05
CA PHE A 46 -8.34 3.08 3.49
C PHE A 46 -6.88 3.15 3.91
N GLU A 47 -6.54 4.17 4.69
CA GLU A 47 -5.22 4.34 5.32
C GLU A 47 -5.14 3.44 6.55
N HIS A 48 -4.00 2.78 6.72
CA HIS A 48 -3.73 1.91 7.86
C HIS A 48 -3.41 2.76 9.09
N SER A 49 -4.10 2.50 10.18
CA SER A 49 -3.87 3.17 11.46
C SER A 49 -3.07 2.30 12.44
N SER A 50 -3.31 0.99 12.45
CA SER A 50 -2.64 0.06 13.36
C SER A 50 -2.70 -1.37 12.85
N ASN A 51 -1.74 -2.19 13.30
CA ASN A 51 -1.64 -3.61 12.98
C ASN A 51 -1.55 -4.44 14.26
N GLU A 52 -2.46 -5.39 14.44
CA GLU A 52 -2.50 -6.25 15.63
C GLU A 52 -2.35 -7.74 15.27
N SER A 53 -1.89 -8.51 16.25
CA SER A 53 -1.80 -9.96 16.16
C SER A 53 -2.19 -10.55 17.52
N GLU A 54 -3.26 -11.34 17.55
CA GLU A 54 -3.69 -12.06 18.75
C GLU A 54 -3.05 -13.45 18.76
N SER A 55 -2.14 -13.68 19.72
CA SER A 55 -1.47 -14.97 19.96
C SER A 55 -0.89 -15.63 18.70
N ASN A 56 -0.42 -14.83 17.73
CA ASN A 56 0.07 -15.27 16.41
C ASN A 56 -0.90 -16.15 15.61
N ARG A 57 -2.21 -16.05 15.87
CA ARG A 57 -3.24 -16.88 15.24
C ARG A 57 -4.31 -16.08 14.51
N ARG A 58 -4.56 -14.84 14.94
CA ARG A 58 -5.48 -13.92 14.29
C ARG A 58 -4.78 -12.58 14.10
N HIS A 59 -4.96 -11.98 12.94
CA HIS A 59 -4.35 -10.71 12.62
C HIS A 59 -5.44 -9.72 12.24
N ALA A 60 -5.25 -8.47 12.65
CA ALA A 60 -6.12 -7.37 12.29
C ALA A 60 -5.29 -6.21 11.74
N VAL A 61 -5.81 -5.57 10.71
CA VAL A 61 -5.36 -4.28 10.20
C VAL A 61 -6.49 -3.31 10.47
N TYR A 62 -6.25 -2.34 11.32
CA TYR A 62 -7.17 -1.25 11.56
C TYR A 62 -6.90 -0.17 10.53
N VAL A 63 -7.97 0.33 9.94
CA VAL A 63 -7.90 1.32 8.87
C VAL A 63 -8.92 2.43 9.09
N LYS A 64 -8.73 3.55 8.43
CA LYS A 64 -9.70 4.65 8.37
C LYS A 64 -9.83 5.11 6.91
N PRO A 65 -10.95 5.74 6.52
CA PRO A 65 -11.09 6.27 5.17
C PRO A 65 -9.93 7.20 4.80
N PHE A 66 -9.32 6.97 3.65
CA PHE A 66 -8.26 7.83 3.15
C PHE A 66 -8.80 9.23 2.87
N ARG A 67 -8.01 10.25 3.22
CA ARG A 67 -8.34 11.67 2.99
C ARG A 67 -7.18 12.32 2.26
N GLU A 68 -7.44 12.74 1.03
CA GLU A 68 -6.44 13.36 0.15
C GLU A 68 -5.76 14.58 0.77
N PHE A 69 -6.46 15.33 1.61
CA PHE A 69 -5.94 16.54 2.23
C PHE A 69 -5.02 16.28 3.43
N ASP A 70 -4.97 15.04 3.93
CA ASP A 70 -4.11 14.66 5.05
C ASP A 70 -2.64 14.51 4.60
N ILE A 71 -2.41 14.24 3.30
CA ILE A 71 -1.07 14.17 2.70
C ILE A 71 -0.85 15.42 1.85
N ALA A 72 -0.19 16.41 2.46
CA ALA A 72 0.13 17.67 1.79
C ALA A 72 0.88 17.41 0.46
N THR A 73 0.54 18.22 -0.56
CA THR A 73 1.12 18.17 -1.92
C THR A 73 0.73 16.96 -2.77
N TYR A 74 0.69 15.75 -2.21
CA TYR A 74 0.61 14.50 -3.00
C TYR A 74 -0.74 13.79 -2.94
N GLY A 75 -1.54 14.00 -1.88
CA GLY A 75 -2.68 13.12 -1.57
C GLY A 75 -3.74 13.02 -2.67
N THR A 76 -4.08 14.13 -3.34
CA THR A 76 -5.02 14.10 -4.48
C THR A 76 -4.48 13.29 -5.67
N ALA A 77 -3.19 13.41 -5.98
CA ALA A 77 -2.58 12.63 -7.05
C ALA A 77 -2.47 11.14 -6.66
N ILE A 78 -2.10 10.82 -5.41
CA ILE A 78 -2.10 9.45 -4.90
C ILE A 78 -3.48 8.80 -5.06
N TRP A 79 -4.53 9.48 -4.62
CA TRP A 79 -5.90 8.96 -4.72
C TRP A 79 -6.29 8.71 -6.17
N LYS A 80 -6.06 9.69 -7.06
CA LYS A 80 -6.34 9.57 -8.49
C LYS A 80 -5.67 8.31 -9.07
N HIS A 81 -4.36 8.19 -8.92
CA HIS A 81 -3.56 7.11 -9.51
C HIS A 81 -3.84 5.74 -8.91
N ALA A 82 -4.26 5.67 -7.65
CA ALA A 82 -4.63 4.41 -7.02
C ALA A 82 -5.84 3.72 -7.67
N PHE A 83 -6.67 4.46 -8.42
CA PHE A 83 -7.82 3.91 -9.12
C PHE A 83 -7.68 3.88 -10.65
N GLU A 84 -6.57 4.39 -11.21
CA GLU A 84 -6.34 4.42 -12.67
C GLU A 84 -5.98 3.05 -13.24
N PHE A 85 -5.25 2.23 -12.48
CA PHE A 85 -4.92 0.86 -12.90
C PHE A 85 -6.19 0.02 -12.94
N CYS A 86 -6.59 -0.43 -14.13
CA CYS A 86 -7.79 -1.27 -14.33
C CYS A 86 -7.46 -2.71 -14.70
N ASP A 87 -6.20 -3.00 -15.00
CA ASP A 87 -5.73 -4.33 -15.36
C ASP A 87 -5.51 -5.19 -14.10
N ILE A 88 -5.86 -6.46 -14.23
CA ILE A 88 -5.73 -7.46 -13.16
C ILE A 88 -4.53 -8.33 -13.52
N SER A 89 -3.61 -8.49 -12.57
CA SER A 89 -2.46 -9.37 -12.74
C SER A 89 -2.74 -10.79 -12.20
N ASP A 90 -2.08 -11.78 -12.80
CA ASP A 90 -2.13 -13.18 -12.33
C ASP A 90 -1.37 -13.35 -11.01
N SER A 91 -0.32 -12.55 -10.79
CA SER A 91 0.50 -12.51 -9.58
C SER A 91 0.50 -11.12 -8.94
N LEU A 92 1.04 -11.01 -7.74
CA LEU A 92 1.25 -9.72 -7.10
C LEU A 92 2.33 -8.95 -7.86
N GLU A 93 2.08 -7.68 -8.19
CA GLU A 93 2.98 -6.83 -8.96
C GLU A 93 3.28 -5.54 -8.20
N ALA A 94 4.54 -5.09 -8.21
CA ALA A 94 4.89 -3.75 -7.74
C ALA A 94 4.83 -2.76 -8.92
N VAL A 95 4.14 -1.64 -8.73
CA VAL A 95 4.05 -0.56 -9.70
C VAL A 95 4.67 0.69 -9.12
N PHE A 96 5.56 1.33 -9.86
CA PHE A 96 6.29 2.49 -9.39
C PHE A 96 5.78 3.75 -10.09
N CYS A 97 5.25 4.67 -9.29
CA CYS A 97 4.65 5.92 -9.73
C CYS A 97 5.59 7.06 -9.32
N ILE A 98 6.24 7.71 -10.29
CA ILE A 98 7.23 8.76 -10.06
C ILE A 98 6.60 10.14 -10.15
N TRP A 99 6.86 10.97 -9.14
CA TRP A 99 6.38 12.34 -9.08
C TRP A 99 7.11 13.24 -10.07
N HIS A 100 6.37 13.80 -11.03
CA HIS A 100 6.85 14.75 -12.02
C HIS A 100 5.87 15.91 -12.17
N ASN A 101 6.36 17.14 -12.00
CA ASN A 101 5.64 18.37 -12.35
C ASN A 101 4.19 18.48 -11.81
N GLY A 102 3.91 17.94 -10.61
CA GLY A 102 2.59 18.05 -9.99
C GLY A 102 1.68 16.82 -10.15
N ASP A 103 2.15 15.75 -10.79
CA ASP A 103 1.41 14.49 -10.90
C ASP A 103 2.35 13.28 -10.82
N PHE A 104 1.79 12.08 -10.66
CA PHE A 104 2.54 10.84 -10.77
C PHE A 104 2.49 10.27 -12.18
N VAL A 105 3.56 9.60 -12.58
CA VAL A 105 3.67 8.85 -13.83
C VAL A 105 4.14 7.45 -13.50
N ALA A 106 3.41 6.43 -13.95
CA ALA A 106 3.85 5.04 -13.83
C ALA A 106 5.09 4.81 -14.71
N GLU A 107 6.19 4.38 -14.12
CA GLU A 107 7.44 4.10 -14.82
C GLU A 107 7.89 2.66 -14.57
N PRO A 108 8.42 1.97 -15.61
CA PRO A 108 9.03 0.68 -15.41
C PRO A 108 10.34 0.85 -14.64
N MET A 109 10.44 0.21 -13.48
CA MET A 109 11.71 0.03 -12.77
C MET A 109 12.22 -1.39 -12.98
N THR A 110 13.54 -1.57 -12.97
CA THR A 110 14.18 -2.86 -13.25
C THR A 110 14.39 -3.71 -12.00
N PHE A 111 13.55 -3.50 -10.98
CA PHE A 111 13.44 -4.36 -9.80
C PHE A 111 12.89 -5.76 -10.16
N GLY A 112 13.44 -6.47 -11.15
CA GLY A 112 13.17 -7.87 -11.45
C GLY A 112 11.70 -8.33 -11.49
N LEU A 113 11.51 -9.65 -11.42
CA LEU A 113 10.24 -10.23 -10.98
C LEU A 113 10.29 -10.29 -9.45
N LEU A 114 9.36 -9.64 -8.77
CA LEU A 114 9.34 -9.57 -7.32
C LEU A 114 8.36 -10.58 -6.74
N GLU A 115 8.85 -11.44 -5.85
CA GLU A 115 7.99 -12.23 -4.98
C GLU A 115 7.46 -11.34 -3.83
N PRO A 116 6.41 -11.75 -3.11
CA PRO A 116 5.85 -10.95 -2.02
C PRO A 116 6.86 -10.52 -0.95
N MET A 117 7.89 -11.34 -0.70
CA MET A 117 8.95 -11.00 0.26
C MET A 117 9.92 -9.95 -0.27
N ASP A 118 10.14 -9.88 -1.58
CA ASP A 118 10.98 -8.86 -2.20
C ASP A 118 10.26 -7.51 -2.17
N ILE A 119 8.96 -7.50 -2.46
CA ILE A 119 8.11 -6.30 -2.29
C ILE A 119 8.09 -5.85 -0.82
N ALA A 120 7.98 -6.79 0.12
CA ALA A 120 8.01 -6.46 1.55
C ALA A 120 9.33 -5.82 1.99
N GLN A 121 10.47 -6.22 1.39
CA GLN A 121 11.75 -5.56 1.63
C GLN A 121 11.74 -4.11 1.12
N LEU A 122 11.26 -3.88 -0.11
CA LEU A 122 11.12 -2.52 -0.65
C LEU A 122 10.21 -1.63 0.21
N LEU A 123 9.15 -2.18 0.81
CA LEU A 123 8.25 -1.44 1.71
C LEU A 123 8.91 -1.02 3.03
N LEU A 124 10.01 -1.66 3.44
CA LEU A 124 10.78 -1.25 4.62
C LEU A 124 11.75 -0.11 4.31
N ASP A 125 12.11 0.06 3.04
CA ASP A 125 13.07 1.06 2.61
C ASP A 125 12.39 2.42 2.46
N HIS A 126 12.97 3.44 3.11
CA HIS A 126 12.50 4.82 2.92
C HIS A 126 13.01 5.43 1.61
N TYR A 127 14.16 4.93 1.11
CA TYR A 127 14.75 5.33 -0.15
C TYR A 127 15.08 4.12 -1.00
N LEU A 128 14.72 4.18 -2.28
CA LEU A 128 15.05 3.19 -3.29
C LEU A 128 16.12 3.74 -4.23
N ILE A 129 17.11 2.93 -4.58
CA ILE A 129 18.19 3.33 -5.51
C ILE A 129 18.11 2.47 -6.76
N GLU A 130 17.91 3.12 -7.91
CA GLU A 130 17.70 2.45 -9.20
C GLU A 130 18.48 3.20 -10.29
N MET A 131 19.33 2.49 -11.04
CA MET A 131 20.16 3.06 -12.13
C MET A 131 20.95 4.34 -11.75
N GLY A 132 21.39 4.45 -10.49
CA GLY A 132 22.13 5.60 -9.99
C GLY A 132 21.28 6.82 -9.61
N LYS A 133 19.95 6.67 -9.58
CA LYS A 133 19.02 7.66 -9.05
C LYS A 133 18.46 7.20 -7.71
N THR A 134 18.21 8.15 -6.82
CA THR A 134 17.62 7.91 -5.50
C THR A 134 16.18 8.39 -5.49
N TYR A 135 15.28 7.57 -4.97
CA TYR A 135 13.86 7.84 -4.90
C TYR A 135 13.38 7.74 -3.45
N GLU A 136 12.76 8.78 -2.93
CA GLU A 136 12.05 8.78 -1.65
C GLU A 136 10.69 8.06 -1.82
N VAL A 137 10.38 7.12 -0.93
CA VAL A 137 9.04 6.51 -0.84
C VAL A 137 8.12 7.46 -0.10
N LEU A 138 7.18 8.08 -0.83
CA LEU A 138 6.20 9.02 -0.28
C LEU A 138 5.00 8.30 0.32
N TYR A 139 4.51 7.27 -0.36
CA TYR A 139 3.32 6.52 0.06
C TYR A 139 3.21 5.18 -0.68
N THR A 140 2.55 4.20 -0.06
CA THR A 140 2.32 2.88 -0.66
C THR A 140 0.88 2.42 -0.51
N VAL A 141 0.35 1.80 -1.57
CA VAL A 141 -1.04 1.34 -1.63
C VAL A 141 -1.08 -0.09 -2.13
N LEU A 142 -1.70 -0.98 -1.36
CA LEU A 142 -2.09 -2.31 -1.86
C LEU A 142 -3.48 -2.24 -2.50
N ASP A 143 -3.58 -2.58 -3.77
CA ASP A 143 -4.84 -3.00 -4.39
C ASP A 143 -4.90 -4.52 -4.43
N ASN A 144 -5.66 -5.09 -3.51
CA ASN A 144 -5.78 -6.53 -3.38
C ASN A 144 -6.62 -7.17 -4.50
N GLU A 145 -7.59 -6.44 -5.05
CA GLU A 145 -8.47 -6.96 -6.11
C GLU A 145 -7.71 -7.05 -7.44
N ARG A 146 -6.79 -6.10 -7.68
CA ARG A 146 -5.95 -6.06 -8.89
C ARG A 146 -4.59 -6.73 -8.72
N LYS A 147 -4.25 -7.13 -7.49
CA LYS A 147 -2.95 -7.68 -7.08
C LYS A 147 -1.79 -6.74 -7.40
N LYS A 148 -1.92 -5.47 -7.00
CA LYS A 148 -0.89 -4.45 -7.22
C LYS A 148 -0.46 -3.79 -5.92
N VAL A 149 0.84 -3.55 -5.77
CA VAL A 149 1.40 -2.67 -4.74
C VAL A 149 1.95 -1.45 -5.44
N LEU A 150 1.26 -0.33 -5.28
CA LEU A 150 1.67 0.95 -5.86
C LEU A 150 2.65 1.63 -4.91
N PHE A 151 3.83 1.95 -5.40
CA PHE A 151 4.82 2.79 -4.74
C PHE A 151 4.75 4.18 -5.34
N PHE A 152 4.40 5.17 -4.54
CA PHE A 152 4.44 6.58 -4.90
C PHE A 152 5.78 7.16 -4.47
N LEU A 153 6.57 7.57 -5.45
CA LEU A 153 7.98 7.89 -5.29
C LEU A 153 8.28 9.30 -5.77
N LYS A 154 9.35 9.89 -5.23
CA LYS A 154 9.90 11.16 -5.69
C LYS A 154 11.41 11.06 -5.86
N GLU A 155 11.90 11.42 -7.03
CA GLU A 155 13.36 11.51 -7.27
C GLU A 155 13.96 12.59 -6.37
N VAL A 156 15.01 12.23 -5.63
CA VAL A 156 15.81 13.16 -4.82
C VAL A 156 17.17 13.33 -5.48
N MET A 157 17.55 14.58 -5.70
CA MET A 157 18.91 14.91 -6.16
C MET A 157 19.80 14.99 -4.93
N ASP A 158 20.87 14.19 -4.92
CA ASP A 158 21.96 14.29 -3.92
C ASP A 158 22.72 15.63 -4.03
#